data_AF-A0A2V3DLY2-F1
#
_entry.id   AF-A0A2V3DLY2-F1
#
_cell.length_a   1.000
_cell.length_b   1.000
_cell.length_c   1.000
_cell.angle_alpha   90.00
_cell.angle_beta   90.00
_cell.angle_gamma   90.00
#
_symmetry.space_group_name_H-M   'P 1'
#
loop_
_entity.id
_entity.type
_entity.pdbx_description
1 polymer ?
#
loop_
_entity_poly.entity_id
_entity_poly.type
_entity_poly.pdbx_seq_one_letter_code
_entity_poly.pdbx_strand_id
1 'polypeptide(L)'
;MRDIDIWGTIKPCMNLDRSEPCLAKLKTFNFLELSGYGFRGFIPFDSIRQQRAHNDGGIPQSPGVYLVMRISPDAPRFLAKGFGGTHKAQKANVPISILEAKWVPDASVLYFGKASQRKFGGGLWDRVNEYAVAGRGQKHGHRGGEHIWQLADAKDLLVAWKVTPGGTEQQLEGSLIEAFEEHYGKIPFANRKR
;
A
#
# COMPACT_ATOMS: atom_id res chain seq x y z
N MET A 1 35.52 8.43 8.49
CA MET A 1 35.64 7.26 9.38
C MET A 1 34.45 7.31 10.31
N ARG A 2 33.63 6.26 10.33
CA ARG A 2 32.47 6.12 11.22
C ARG A 2 33.01 5.97 12.65
N ASP A 3 32.19 6.20 13.67
CA ASP A 3 31.95 5.17 14.68
C ASP A 3 30.78 5.47 15.60
N ILE A 4 30.15 4.36 16.00
CA ILE A 4 28.98 4.20 16.85
C ILE A 4 29.23 4.72 18.26
N ASP A 5 28.23 5.37 18.83
CA ASP A 5 28.15 5.79 20.22
C ASP A 5 27.53 4.68 21.10
N ILE A 6 28.11 4.49 22.28
CA ILE A 6 28.05 3.29 23.16
C ILE A 6 26.75 3.22 23.99
N TRP A 7 25.67 3.91 23.57
CA TRP A 7 24.47 4.12 24.40
C TRP A 7 23.13 3.77 23.72
N GLY A 8 23.11 2.88 22.71
CA GLY A 8 21.89 2.16 22.31
C GLY A 8 20.63 2.99 22.04
N THR A 9 20.76 4.25 21.60
CA THR A 9 19.61 5.13 21.36
C THR A 9 19.43 5.37 19.86
N ILE A 10 18.20 5.20 19.37
CA ILE A 10 17.79 5.36 17.98
C ILE A 10 18.07 6.80 17.52
N LYS A 11 18.83 6.97 16.44
CA LYS A 11 19.03 8.28 15.80
C LYS A 11 17.72 8.73 15.13
N PRO A 12 17.24 9.97 15.36
CA PRO A 12 16.16 10.53 14.56
C PRO A 12 16.65 10.76 13.12
N CYS A 13 15.75 10.53 12.17
CA CYS A 13 15.97 10.65 10.74
C CYS A 13 16.59 12.02 10.37
N MET A 14 17.84 12.03 9.91
CA MET A 14 18.46 13.24 9.35
C MET A 14 17.81 13.55 7.99
N ASN A 15 17.07 14.64 7.93
CA ASN A 15 16.57 15.22 6.69
C ASN A 15 17.74 15.79 5.86
N LEU A 16 18.05 15.16 4.74
CA LEU A 16 18.88 15.72 3.67
C LEU A 16 17.98 16.17 2.49
N ASP A 17 16.93 16.94 2.79
CA ASP A 17 16.25 17.91 1.91
C ASP A 17 15.04 18.48 2.70
N ARG A 18 14.82 19.80 2.70
CA ARG A 18 13.72 20.45 3.46
C ARG A 18 12.39 20.46 2.70
N SER A 19 12.14 19.51 1.81
CA SER A 19 10.90 19.46 1.04
C SER A 19 10.04 18.20 1.27
N GLU A 20 10.57 17.14 1.92
CA GLU A 20 9.81 15.93 2.20
C GLU A 20 9.20 15.93 3.61
N PRO A 21 7.88 15.68 3.76
CA PRO A 21 7.27 15.56 5.08
C PRO A 21 7.84 14.35 5.82
N CYS A 22 8.36 14.59 7.02
CA CYS A 22 8.81 13.54 7.94
C CYS A 22 7.63 12.63 8.33
N LEU A 23 7.87 11.32 8.41
CA LEU A 23 6.89 10.32 8.86
C LEU A 23 6.27 10.65 10.23
N ALA A 24 6.96 11.43 11.07
CA ALA A 24 6.49 11.92 12.36
C ALA A 24 5.16 12.73 12.32
N LYS A 25 4.63 13.03 11.14
CA LYS A 25 3.34 13.71 10.96
C LYS A 25 2.14 12.76 10.76
N LEU A 26 2.35 11.50 10.41
CA LEU A 26 1.26 10.54 10.24
C LEU A 26 0.88 9.97 11.61
N LYS A 27 -0.35 10.23 12.04
CA LYS A 27 -0.85 9.78 13.35
C LYS A 27 -2.01 8.83 13.22
N THR A 28 -2.90 9.09 12.27
CA THR A 28 -4.18 8.40 12.12
C THR A 28 -4.32 7.72 10.76
N PHE A 29 -3.44 8.04 9.79
CA PHE A 29 -3.47 7.46 8.44
C PHE A 29 -4.80 7.72 7.71
N ASN A 30 -5.45 8.84 8.02
CA ASN A 30 -6.66 9.28 7.32
C ASN A 30 -6.32 9.94 5.98
N PHE A 31 -7.35 10.19 5.17
CA PHE A 31 -7.22 10.83 3.86
C PHE A 31 -6.44 12.15 3.88
N LEU A 32 -6.76 13.05 4.83
CA LEU A 32 -6.15 14.38 4.91
C LEU A 32 -4.65 14.29 5.23
N GLU A 33 -4.27 13.46 6.20
CA GLU A 33 -2.88 13.22 6.56
C GLU A 33 -2.08 12.63 5.39
N LEU A 34 -2.61 11.60 4.73
CA LEU A 34 -1.93 10.92 3.62
C LEU A 34 -1.82 11.83 2.39
N SER A 35 -2.88 12.59 2.07
CA SER A 35 -2.85 13.56 0.99
C SER A 35 -1.84 14.67 1.27
N GLY A 36 -1.83 15.23 2.49
CA GLY A 36 -0.82 16.20 2.93
C GLY A 36 0.61 15.66 2.96
N TYR A 37 0.76 14.35 3.17
CA TYR A 37 2.03 13.64 3.06
C TYR A 37 2.50 13.43 1.61
N GLY A 38 1.62 13.69 0.64
CA GLY A 38 1.92 13.66 -0.79
C GLY A 38 1.42 12.41 -1.52
N PHE A 39 0.57 11.58 -0.91
CA PHE A 39 -0.18 10.57 -1.65
C PHE A 39 -1.24 11.25 -2.53
N ARG A 40 -1.45 10.70 -3.72
CA ARG A 40 -2.41 11.19 -4.72
C ARG A 40 -3.17 10.03 -5.33
N GLY A 41 -4.20 10.32 -6.13
CA GLY A 41 -5.05 9.31 -6.74
C GLY A 41 -6.34 9.15 -5.97
N PHE A 42 -6.31 8.42 -4.86
CA PHE A 42 -7.50 8.06 -4.06
C PHE A 42 -8.71 7.72 -4.95
N ILE A 43 -8.47 6.85 -5.94
CA ILE A 43 -9.46 6.44 -6.94
C ILE A 43 -9.82 4.96 -6.78
N PRO A 44 -11.05 4.55 -7.13
CA PRO A 44 -11.40 3.14 -7.22
C PRO A 44 -10.53 2.39 -8.24
N PHE A 45 -10.34 1.08 -8.03
CA PHE A 45 -9.59 0.24 -8.97
C PHE A 45 -10.16 0.25 -10.39
N ASP A 46 -11.49 0.29 -10.52
CA ASP A 46 -12.17 0.30 -11.82
C ASP A 46 -12.03 1.64 -12.56
N SER A 47 -11.56 2.70 -11.89
CA SER A 47 -11.25 4.00 -12.51
C SER A 47 -9.81 4.09 -13.03
N ILE A 48 -8.97 3.08 -12.79
CA ILE A 48 -7.59 3.06 -13.27
C ILE A 48 -7.59 2.88 -14.80
N ARG A 49 -7.02 3.86 -15.51
CA ARG A 49 -6.86 3.82 -16.97
C ARG A 49 -5.88 2.73 -17.38
N GLN A 50 -6.11 2.12 -18.54
CA GLN A 50 -5.20 1.13 -19.14
C GLN A 50 -3.91 1.73 -19.72
N GLN A 51 -3.70 3.03 -19.56
CA GLN A 51 -2.54 3.75 -20.07
C GLN A 51 -1.81 4.44 -18.92
N ARG A 52 -0.50 4.62 -19.10
CA ARG A 52 0.39 5.28 -18.15
C ARG A 52 0.16 6.79 -18.18
N ALA A 53 0.52 7.48 -17.10
CA ALA A 53 0.45 8.94 -17.09
C ALA A 53 1.33 9.56 -18.18
N HIS A 54 0.79 10.55 -18.87
CA HIS A 54 1.53 11.39 -19.81
C HIS A 54 1.46 12.85 -19.34
N ASN A 55 2.03 13.11 -18.15
CA ASN A 55 1.98 14.41 -17.46
C ASN A 55 0.55 14.93 -17.18
N ASP A 56 -0.44 14.04 -17.14
CA ASP A 56 -1.87 14.34 -17.01
C ASP A 56 -2.43 14.03 -15.61
N GLY A 57 -1.54 13.79 -14.63
CA GLY A 57 -1.93 13.42 -13.27
C GLY A 57 -2.35 11.95 -13.09
N GLY A 58 -2.23 11.11 -14.14
CA GLY A 58 -2.40 9.66 -14.02
C GLY A 58 -1.31 8.99 -13.17
N ILE A 59 -1.33 7.65 -13.11
CA ILE A 59 -0.31 6.88 -12.39
C ILE A 59 0.99 6.83 -13.22
N PRO A 60 2.11 7.36 -12.73
CA PRO A 60 3.37 7.38 -13.48
C PRO A 60 4.07 6.01 -13.47
N GLN A 61 5.07 5.84 -14.34
CA GLN A 61 5.97 4.67 -14.31
C GLN A 61 7.09 4.78 -13.28
N SER A 62 7.20 5.89 -12.57
CA SER A 62 8.28 6.12 -11.60
C SER A 62 8.21 5.15 -10.41
N PRO A 63 9.33 4.93 -9.72
CA PRO A 63 9.33 4.31 -8.41
C PRO A 63 8.41 5.01 -7.42
N GLY A 64 7.91 4.27 -6.45
CA GLY A 64 7.12 4.85 -5.38
C GLY A 64 6.49 3.83 -4.44
N VAL A 65 5.64 4.35 -3.56
CA VAL A 65 4.81 3.57 -2.65
C VAL A 65 3.34 3.81 -3.00
N TYR A 66 2.54 2.76 -2.96
CA TYR A 66 1.10 2.83 -3.11
C TYR A 66 0.40 2.26 -1.86
N LEU A 67 -0.83 2.69 -1.64
CA LEU A 67 -1.68 2.21 -0.56
C LEU A 67 -3.08 1.87 -1.04
N VAL A 68 -3.77 1.06 -0.25
CA VAL A 68 -5.19 0.75 -0.43
C VAL A 68 -5.93 1.25 0.79
N MET A 69 -7.00 2.00 0.56
CA MET A 69 -7.83 2.61 1.60
C MET A 69 -9.29 2.18 1.46
N ARG A 70 -9.93 1.97 2.61
CA ARG A 70 -11.37 1.77 2.75
C ARG A 70 -11.96 2.97 3.49
N ILE A 71 -12.99 3.59 2.91
CA ILE A 71 -13.63 4.79 3.47
C ILE A 71 -14.75 4.45 4.46
N SER A 72 -15.45 3.34 4.27
CA SER A 72 -16.48 2.91 5.23
C SER A 72 -15.85 2.65 6.61
N PRO A 73 -16.43 3.19 7.69
CA PRO A 73 -16.01 2.90 9.06
C PRO A 73 -16.64 1.61 9.60
N ASP A 74 -17.61 1.01 8.87
CA ASP A 74 -18.36 -0.15 9.35
C ASP A 74 -17.47 -1.39 9.41
N ALA A 75 -17.85 -2.36 10.25
CA ALA A 75 -17.19 -3.66 10.23
C ALA A 75 -17.27 -4.29 8.83
N PRO A 76 -16.18 -4.84 8.30
CA PRO A 76 -16.17 -5.40 6.96
C PRO A 76 -16.95 -6.72 6.94
N ARG A 77 -17.57 -7.00 5.81
CA ARG A 77 -18.09 -8.34 5.53
C ARG A 77 -17.08 -9.11 4.70
N PHE A 78 -16.57 -10.22 5.23
CA PHE A 78 -15.65 -11.08 4.50
C PHE A 78 -16.37 -12.10 3.61
N LEU A 79 -15.72 -12.44 2.49
CA LEU A 79 -16.19 -13.43 1.53
C LEU A 79 -15.31 -14.68 1.61
N ALA A 80 -15.93 -15.86 1.72
CA ALA A 80 -15.22 -17.14 1.59
C ALA A 80 -14.56 -17.29 0.20
N LYS A 81 -15.16 -16.68 -0.83
CA LYS A 81 -14.63 -16.59 -2.18
C LYS A 81 -14.60 -15.13 -2.61
N GLY A 82 -13.41 -14.55 -2.64
CA GLY A 82 -13.18 -13.17 -3.08
C GLY A 82 -13.17 -13.00 -4.60
N PHE A 83 -12.93 -11.76 -5.03
CA PHE A 83 -12.83 -11.34 -6.43
C PHE A 83 -11.43 -11.54 -7.03
N GLY A 84 -10.46 -11.85 -6.18
CA GLY A 84 -9.05 -11.93 -6.55
C GLY A 84 -8.80 -13.01 -7.60
N GLY A 85 -8.00 -12.65 -8.58
CA GLY A 85 -7.57 -13.54 -9.65
C GLY A 85 -6.64 -14.67 -9.19
N THR A 86 -5.99 -15.31 -10.16
CA THR A 86 -5.09 -16.43 -9.87
C THR A 86 -3.63 -16.01 -10.01
N HIS A 87 -2.84 -16.36 -8.99
CA HIS A 87 -1.38 -16.26 -9.06
C HIS A 87 -0.80 -17.67 -9.08
N LYS A 88 -0.07 -18.01 -10.16
CA LYS A 88 0.46 -19.37 -10.39
C LYS A 88 -0.61 -20.47 -10.24
N ALA A 89 -1.79 -20.25 -10.82
CA ALA A 89 -2.97 -21.12 -10.76
C ALA A 89 -3.56 -21.35 -9.35
N GLN A 90 -3.07 -20.67 -8.32
CA GLN A 90 -3.64 -20.70 -6.98
C GLN A 90 -4.53 -19.48 -6.78
N LYS A 91 -5.74 -19.69 -6.26
CA LYS A 91 -6.59 -18.59 -5.78
C LYS A 91 -6.02 -18.03 -4.49
N ALA A 92 -6.10 -16.73 -4.36
CA ALA A 92 -5.62 -15.96 -3.21
C ALA A 92 -6.51 -16.06 -1.95
N ASN A 93 -7.54 -16.91 -1.94
CA ASN A 93 -8.49 -16.95 -0.83
C ASN A 93 -7.88 -17.67 0.38
N VAL A 94 -8.07 -17.08 1.55
CA VAL A 94 -7.79 -17.67 2.86
C VAL A 94 -9.10 -17.87 3.65
N PRO A 95 -9.14 -18.74 4.67
CA PRO A 95 -10.29 -18.87 5.57
C PRO A 95 -10.69 -17.52 6.20
N ILE A 96 -12.00 -17.34 6.45
CA ILE A 96 -12.53 -16.11 7.05
C ILE A 96 -11.86 -15.81 8.41
N SER A 97 -11.59 -16.84 9.21
CA SER A 97 -10.89 -16.67 10.50
C SER A 97 -9.49 -16.06 10.38
N ILE A 98 -8.78 -16.28 9.27
CA ILE A 98 -7.50 -15.62 9.00
C ILE A 98 -7.71 -14.13 8.69
N LEU A 99 -8.78 -13.77 7.98
CA LEU A 99 -9.12 -12.39 7.69
C LEU A 99 -9.52 -11.65 8.97
N GLU A 100 -10.38 -12.26 9.79
CA GLU A 100 -10.81 -11.72 11.08
C GLU A 100 -9.62 -11.48 12.02
N ALA A 101 -8.69 -12.44 12.12
CA ALA A 101 -7.50 -12.28 12.96
C ALA A 101 -6.60 -11.12 12.49
N LYS A 102 -6.51 -10.89 11.18
CA LYS A 102 -5.72 -9.81 10.57
C LYS A 102 -6.44 -8.46 10.55
N TRP A 103 -7.75 -8.43 10.79
CA TRP A 103 -8.50 -7.18 10.78
C TRP A 103 -7.98 -6.21 11.86
N VAL A 104 -7.93 -4.94 11.49
CA VAL A 104 -7.50 -3.83 12.34
C VAL A 104 -8.70 -2.87 12.44
N PRO A 105 -9.41 -2.83 13.58
CA PRO A 105 -10.50 -1.89 13.80
C PRO A 105 -10.04 -0.44 13.58
N ASP A 106 -10.96 0.40 13.11
CA ASP A 106 -10.79 1.85 12.90
C ASP A 106 -9.73 2.28 11.86
N ALA A 107 -8.90 1.36 11.36
CA ALA A 107 -7.91 1.64 10.34
C ALA A 107 -8.54 1.78 8.94
N SER A 108 -8.39 2.95 8.32
CA SER A 108 -8.80 3.15 6.92
C SER A 108 -7.81 2.57 5.92
N VAL A 109 -6.51 2.50 6.24
CA VAL A 109 -5.50 1.92 5.34
C VAL A 109 -5.42 0.40 5.53
N LEU A 110 -5.60 -0.32 4.44
CA LEU A 110 -5.60 -1.79 4.42
C LEU A 110 -4.27 -2.38 3.97
N TYR A 111 -3.50 -1.64 3.18
CA TYR A 111 -2.28 -2.14 2.57
C TYR A 111 -1.32 -1.01 2.20
N PHE A 112 -0.03 -1.23 2.41
CA PHE A 112 1.06 -0.50 1.76
C PHE A 112 1.87 -1.45 0.87
N GLY A 113 2.23 -0.98 -0.32
CA GLY A 113 3.09 -1.73 -1.23
C GLY A 113 4.11 -0.84 -1.93
N LYS A 114 5.31 -1.36 -2.12
CA LYS A 114 6.36 -0.68 -2.90
C LYS A 114 6.31 -1.03 -4.38
N ALA A 115 6.68 -0.06 -5.21
CA ALA A 115 6.81 -0.20 -6.65
C ALA A 115 8.20 0.24 -7.10
N SER A 116 9.11 -0.73 -7.25
CA SER A 116 10.47 -0.50 -7.74
C SER A 116 10.53 -0.47 -9.26
N GLN A 117 11.44 0.34 -9.82
CA GLN A 117 11.79 0.26 -11.24
C GLN A 117 12.48 -1.08 -11.54
N ARG A 118 12.19 -1.68 -12.70
CA ARG A 118 12.89 -2.86 -13.22
C ARG A 118 13.50 -2.54 -14.58
N LYS A 119 14.44 -3.39 -15.03
CA LYS A 119 15.15 -3.22 -16.32
C LYS A 119 14.19 -3.10 -17.52
N PHE A 120 13.04 -3.79 -17.47
CA PHE A 120 12.04 -3.81 -18.54
C PHE A 120 10.62 -3.61 -17.98
N GLY A 121 10.36 -2.45 -17.35
CA GLY A 121 9.08 -2.08 -16.77
C GLY A 121 9.13 -1.88 -15.25
N GLY A 122 8.00 -2.00 -14.57
CA GLY A 122 7.89 -1.77 -13.12
C GLY A 122 7.42 -0.37 -12.78
N GLY A 123 7.71 0.05 -11.55
CA GLY A 123 7.19 1.30 -11.01
C GLY A 123 5.69 1.28 -10.76
N LEU A 124 5.16 2.44 -10.37
CA LEU A 124 3.82 2.58 -9.79
C LEU A 124 2.72 2.07 -10.71
N TRP A 125 2.71 2.48 -11.98
CA TRP A 125 1.66 2.07 -12.92
C TRP A 125 1.59 0.56 -13.09
N ASP A 126 2.73 -0.12 -13.31
CA ASP A 126 2.72 -1.58 -13.51
C ASP A 126 2.21 -2.31 -12.27
N ARG A 127 2.64 -1.89 -11.08
CA ARG A 127 2.19 -2.51 -9.82
C ARG A 127 0.72 -2.27 -9.52
N VAL A 128 0.25 -1.04 -9.68
CA VAL A 128 -1.16 -0.72 -9.42
C VAL A 128 -2.06 -1.38 -10.48
N ASN A 129 -1.63 -1.45 -11.74
CA ASN A 129 -2.35 -2.16 -12.79
C ASN A 129 -2.38 -3.68 -12.57
N GLU A 130 -1.26 -4.32 -12.17
CA GLU A 130 -1.25 -5.74 -11.77
C GLU A 130 -2.30 -6.04 -10.70
N TYR A 131 -2.48 -5.11 -9.78
CA TYR A 131 -3.43 -5.23 -8.69
C TYR A 131 -4.88 -5.01 -9.16
N ALA A 132 -5.13 -4.02 -10.02
CA ALA A 132 -6.43 -3.84 -10.67
C ALA A 132 -6.85 -5.06 -11.53
N VAL A 133 -5.89 -5.66 -12.26
CA VAL A 133 -6.07 -6.90 -13.02
C VAL A 133 -6.45 -8.05 -12.09
N ALA A 134 -5.81 -8.15 -10.92
CA ALA A 134 -6.16 -9.13 -9.91
C ALA A 134 -7.61 -8.96 -9.40
N GLY A 135 -8.05 -7.73 -9.14
CA GLY A 135 -9.42 -7.43 -8.71
C GLY A 135 -10.50 -7.81 -9.72
N ARG A 136 -10.14 -7.90 -11.02
CA ARG A 136 -11.00 -8.40 -12.10
C ARG A 136 -10.99 -9.92 -12.26
N GLY A 137 -10.39 -10.66 -11.33
CA GLY A 137 -10.31 -12.12 -11.36
C GLY A 137 -9.29 -12.68 -12.36
N GLN A 138 -8.44 -11.85 -12.96
CA GLN A 138 -7.50 -12.25 -14.01
C GLN A 138 -6.15 -12.74 -13.46
N LYS A 139 -5.32 -13.38 -14.28
CA LYS A 139 -3.99 -13.85 -13.87
C LYS A 139 -3.06 -12.66 -13.61
N HIS A 140 -2.36 -12.67 -12.47
CA HIS A 140 -1.42 -11.60 -12.08
C HIS A 140 -0.12 -12.17 -11.49
N GLY A 141 0.93 -11.32 -11.41
CA GLY A 141 2.28 -11.70 -10.98
C GLY A 141 2.63 -11.41 -9.51
N HIS A 142 1.70 -10.85 -8.74
CA HIS A 142 1.95 -10.39 -7.37
C HIS A 142 1.01 -11.01 -6.34
N ARG A 143 1.50 -11.33 -5.14
CA ARG A 143 0.70 -11.87 -4.01
C ARG A 143 0.45 -10.89 -2.86
N GLY A 144 1.25 -9.83 -2.75
CA GLY A 144 1.09 -8.86 -1.66
C GLY A 144 -0.27 -8.20 -1.73
N GLY A 145 -0.92 -8.03 -0.58
CA GLY A 145 -2.21 -7.35 -0.47
C GLY A 145 -3.43 -8.19 -0.88
N GLU A 146 -3.29 -9.46 -1.26
CA GLU A 146 -4.40 -10.21 -1.88
C GLU A 146 -5.66 -10.38 -1.00
N HIS A 147 -5.54 -10.24 0.32
CA HIS A 147 -6.67 -10.34 1.26
C HIS A 147 -7.75 -9.28 1.05
N ILE A 148 -7.42 -8.11 0.47
CA ILE A 148 -8.42 -7.07 0.19
C ILE A 148 -9.52 -7.60 -0.73
N TRP A 149 -9.22 -8.58 -1.59
CA TRP A 149 -10.17 -9.10 -2.54
C TRP A 149 -11.22 -10.01 -1.92
N GLN A 150 -11.08 -10.37 -0.64
CA GLN A 150 -12.10 -11.07 0.14
C GLN A 150 -12.98 -10.11 0.96
N LEU A 151 -12.88 -8.80 0.75
CA LEU A 151 -13.83 -7.82 1.26
C LEU A 151 -15.05 -7.75 0.34
N ALA A 152 -16.25 -7.73 0.90
CA ALA A 152 -17.50 -7.59 0.15
C ALA A 152 -17.58 -6.30 -0.68
N ASP A 153 -16.96 -5.24 -0.17
CA ASP A 153 -16.88 -3.90 -0.75
C ASP A 153 -15.51 -3.64 -1.41
N ALA A 154 -14.80 -4.70 -1.83
CA ALA A 154 -13.49 -4.57 -2.47
C ALA A 154 -13.48 -3.64 -3.70
N LYS A 155 -14.63 -3.45 -4.36
CA LYS A 155 -14.79 -2.54 -5.52
C LYS A 155 -14.78 -1.06 -5.14
N ASP A 156 -15.15 -0.75 -3.89
CA ASP A 156 -15.22 0.62 -3.36
C ASP A 156 -13.88 1.06 -2.76
N LEU A 157 -12.90 0.15 -2.71
CA LEU A 157 -11.55 0.45 -2.21
C LEU A 157 -10.84 1.44 -3.12
N LEU A 158 -10.18 2.40 -2.48
CA LEU A 158 -9.40 3.42 -3.15
C LEU A 158 -7.94 3.03 -3.19
N VAL A 159 -7.27 3.29 -4.31
CA VAL A 159 -5.82 3.24 -4.43
C VAL A 159 -5.25 4.65 -4.47
N ALA A 160 -4.14 4.87 -3.76
CA ALA A 160 -3.37 6.09 -3.82
C ALA A 160 -1.87 5.78 -3.95
N TRP A 161 -1.10 6.71 -4.48
CA TRP A 161 0.32 6.54 -4.73
C TRP A 161 1.13 7.80 -4.40
N LYS A 162 2.39 7.60 -4.04
CA LYS A 162 3.40 8.62 -3.83
C LYS A 162 4.66 8.20 -4.57
N VAL A 163 5.12 9.06 -5.48
CA VAL A 163 6.39 8.88 -6.19
C VAL A 163 7.54 9.07 -5.20
N THR A 164 8.59 8.28 -5.34
CA THR A 164 9.83 8.41 -4.55
C THR A 164 11.04 8.44 -5.47
N PRO A 165 12.19 8.96 -5.00
CA PRO A 165 13.47 8.67 -5.62
C PRO A 165 13.67 7.15 -5.78
N GLY A 166 14.38 6.75 -6.84
CA GLY A 166 14.65 5.33 -7.08
C GLY A 166 15.52 4.74 -5.98
N GLY A 167 15.12 3.57 -5.45
CA GLY A 167 15.85 2.85 -4.42
C GLY A 167 15.42 3.18 -2.98
N THR A 168 14.55 4.18 -2.79
CA THR A 168 14.04 4.55 -1.45
C THR A 168 12.67 3.98 -1.14
N GLU A 169 11.98 3.40 -2.13
CA GLU A 169 10.60 2.93 -1.98
C GLU A 169 10.43 1.82 -0.92
N GLN A 170 11.45 0.99 -0.73
CA GLN A 170 11.43 -0.07 0.28
C GLN A 170 11.56 0.50 1.69
N GLN A 171 12.42 1.50 1.87
CA GLN A 171 12.58 2.17 3.15
C GLN A 171 11.29 2.91 3.52
N LEU A 172 10.69 3.65 2.58
CA LEU A 172 9.44 4.37 2.83
C LEU A 172 8.28 3.42 3.16
N GLU A 173 8.11 2.34 2.38
CA GLU A 173 7.07 1.34 2.68
C GLU A 173 7.25 0.73 4.07
N GLY A 174 8.47 0.27 4.40
CA GLY A 174 8.76 -0.31 5.70
C GLY A 174 8.46 0.65 6.85
N SER A 175 8.88 1.91 6.74
CA SER A 175 8.63 2.89 7.80
C SER A 175 7.15 3.31 7.90
N LEU A 176 6.37 3.25 6.81
CA LEU A 176 4.91 3.44 6.86
C LEU A 176 4.20 2.28 7.56
N ILE A 177 4.65 1.05 7.32
CA ILE A 177 4.12 -0.15 8.00
C ILE A 177 4.47 -0.12 9.49
N GLU A 178 5.70 0.28 9.82
CA GLU A 178 6.17 0.43 11.20
C GLU A 178 5.34 1.48 11.95
N ALA A 179 5.21 2.69 11.39
CA ALA A 179 4.40 3.75 12.00
C ALA A 179 2.91 3.35 12.13
N PHE A 180 2.36 2.59 11.17
CA PHE A 180 1.01 2.07 11.27
C PHE A 180 0.87 1.10 12.44
N GLU A 181 1.84 0.20 12.59
CA GLU A 181 1.84 -0.78 13.67
C GLU A 181 2.06 -0.15 15.05
N GLU A 182 2.90 0.88 15.15
CA GLU A 182 3.04 1.68 16.37
C GLU A 182 1.71 2.31 16.81
N HIS A 183 0.89 2.74 15.85
CA HIS A 183 -0.40 3.35 16.15
C HIS A 183 -1.51 2.33 16.45
N TYR A 184 -1.63 1.27 15.64
CA TYR A 184 -2.75 0.32 15.70
C TYR A 184 -2.42 -1.01 16.41
N GLY A 185 -1.16 -1.24 16.79
CA GLY A 185 -0.69 -2.48 17.41
C GLY A 185 -0.65 -3.70 16.48
N LYS A 186 -0.97 -3.53 15.20
CA LYS A 186 -0.91 -4.56 14.14
C LYS A 186 -0.46 -3.91 12.82
N ILE A 187 0.20 -4.67 11.94
CA ILE A 187 0.45 -4.25 10.55
C ILE A 187 -0.87 -4.12 9.77
N PRO A 188 -0.91 -3.37 8.64
CA PRO A 188 -2.13 -3.23 7.84
C PRO A 188 -2.69 -4.59 7.39
N PHE A 189 -4.01 -4.67 7.33
CA PHE A 189 -4.79 -5.90 7.10
C PHE A 189 -4.22 -6.85 6.04
N ALA A 190 -3.78 -6.32 4.90
CA ALA A 190 -3.33 -7.13 3.76
C ALA A 190 -1.80 -7.22 3.63
N ASN A 191 -1.04 -6.57 4.51
CA ASN A 191 0.41 -6.78 4.65
C ASN A 191 0.68 -8.13 5.36
N ARG A 192 1.79 -8.77 5.00
CA ARG A 192 2.15 -10.13 5.48
C ARG A 192 3.33 -10.15 6.43
N LYS A 193 4.25 -9.22 6.25
CA LYS A 193 5.50 -9.06 7.00
C LYS A 193 5.84 -7.57 7.02
N ARG A 194 6.67 -7.17 7.99
CA ARG A 194 7.46 -5.94 7.93
C ARG A 194 8.53 -6.08 6.85
#